data_AF-A0A3D1RDI1-F1
#
_entry.id   AF-A0A3D1RDI1-F1
#
_cell.length_a   1.000
_cell.length_b   1.000
_cell.length_c   1.000
_cell.angle_alpha   90.00
_cell.angle_beta   90.00
_cell.angle_gamma   90.00
#
_symmetry.space_group_name_H-M   'P 1'
#
loop_
_entity.id
_entity.type
_entity.pdbx_description
1 polymer ?
#
loop_
_entity_poly.entity_id
_entity_poly.type
_entity_poly.pdbx_seq_one_letter_code
_entity_poly.pdbx_strand_id
1 'polypeptide(L)'
;MRRVTLAALVLLAAAACTDQDFVTDVPLRVVSATPTGDSVDAAREAQVVLTFSEKLDPASVAEAIKLESLGYPDAPTEPQPVAVTAEYTDDPVPTVTLTPQAKLPFST
;
A
#
# COMPACT_ATOMS: atom_id res chain seq x y z
N MET A 1 -61.95 48.86 10.70
CA MET A 1 -61.42 47.48 10.70
C MET A 1 -60.68 47.25 9.38
N ARG A 2 -59.34 47.26 9.37
CA ARG A 2 -58.52 47.10 8.16
C ARG A 2 -58.11 45.63 8.05
N ARG A 3 -58.52 44.96 6.97
CA ARG A 3 -58.10 43.59 6.66
C ARG A 3 -56.66 43.65 6.13
N VAL A 4 -55.75 42.90 6.76
CA VAL A 4 -54.37 42.72 6.30
C VAL A 4 -54.35 41.44 5.48
N THR A 5 -53.97 41.55 4.20
CA THR A 5 -53.78 40.41 3.30
C THR A 5 -52.35 39.90 3.45
N LEU A 6 -52.18 38.62 3.83
CA LEU A 6 -50.88 37.94 3.80
C LEU A 6 -50.53 37.63 2.33
N ALA A 7 -49.40 38.16 1.85
CA ALA A 7 -48.78 37.72 0.61
C ALA A 7 -47.86 36.53 0.92
N ALA A 8 -48.14 35.37 0.34
CA ALA A 8 -47.27 34.21 0.39
C ALA A 8 -46.03 34.48 -0.48
N LEU A 9 -44.88 34.67 0.16
CA LEU A 9 -43.58 34.72 -0.52
C LEU A 9 -43.13 33.27 -0.77
N VAL A 10 -43.38 32.75 -1.97
CA VAL A 10 -42.84 31.46 -2.40
C VAL A 10 -41.40 31.68 -2.84
N LEU A 11 -40.44 31.36 -1.96
CA LEU A 11 -39.02 31.29 -2.33
C LEU A 11 -38.77 29.94 -3.03
N LEU A 12 -38.61 29.96 -4.35
CA LEU A 12 -38.13 28.81 -5.11
C LEU A 12 -36.59 28.79 -4.99
N ALA A 13 -36.05 28.01 -4.06
CA ALA A 13 -34.61 27.76 -4.00
C ALA A 13 -34.24 26.82 -5.16
N ALA A 14 -33.50 27.34 -6.15
CA ALA A 14 -32.91 26.54 -7.21
C ALA A 14 -31.95 25.52 -6.58
N ALA A 15 -32.11 24.24 -6.95
CA ALA A 15 -31.18 23.19 -6.60
C ALA A 15 -29.81 23.51 -7.23
N ALA A 16 -28.83 23.89 -6.40
CA ALA A 16 -27.43 23.79 -6.77
C ALA A 16 -27.09 22.30 -6.84
N CYS A 17 -27.23 21.68 -8.03
CA CYS A 17 -26.54 20.42 -8.29
C CYS A 17 -25.05 20.78 -8.37
N THR A 18 -24.33 20.57 -7.27
CA THR A 18 -22.89 20.62 -7.26
C THR A 18 -22.41 19.45 -8.12
N ASP A 19 -21.95 19.74 -9.33
CA ASP A 19 -21.15 18.83 -10.16
C ASP A 19 -19.83 18.63 -9.44
N GLN A 20 -19.77 17.65 -8.53
CA GLN A 20 -18.53 17.29 -7.87
C GLN A 20 -17.75 16.39 -8.80
N ASP A 21 -16.72 16.94 -9.45
CA ASP A 21 -15.64 16.17 -10.02
C ASP A 21 -15.05 15.27 -8.92
N PHE A 22 -15.35 13.98 -8.99
CA PHE A 22 -14.65 12.98 -8.21
C PHE A 22 -13.50 12.48 -9.08
N VAL A 23 -12.29 12.80 -8.63
CA VAL A 23 -11.08 12.20 -9.17
C VAL A 23 -10.95 10.82 -8.54
N THR A 24 -10.90 9.77 -9.36
CA THR A 24 -10.44 8.47 -8.90
C THR A 24 -8.95 8.58 -8.62
N ASP A 25 -8.56 8.48 -7.35
CA ASP A 25 -7.15 8.36 -7.01
C ASP A 25 -6.57 7.09 -7.66
N VAL A 26 -5.36 7.18 -8.18
CA VAL A 26 -4.69 6.00 -8.73
C VAL A 26 -4.23 5.18 -7.53
N PRO A 27 -4.65 3.91 -7.37
CA PRO A 27 -4.33 3.17 -6.18
C PRO A 27 -2.82 2.91 -6.08
N LEU A 28 -2.30 3.03 -4.86
CA LEU A 28 -0.98 2.58 -4.47
C LEU A 28 -0.80 1.12 -4.86
N ARG A 29 0.30 0.83 -5.57
CA ARG A 29 0.65 -0.52 -6.00
C ARG A 29 2.16 -0.72 -6.03
N VAL A 30 2.56 -1.98 -5.90
CA VAL A 30 3.92 -2.42 -6.22
C VAL A 30 4.06 -2.44 -7.73
N VAL A 31 5.02 -1.67 -8.25
CA VAL A 31 5.37 -1.58 -9.67
C VAL A 31 6.30 -2.71 -10.07
N SER A 32 7.25 -3.04 -9.20
CA SER A 32 8.19 -4.15 -9.41
C SER A 32 8.69 -4.73 -8.10
N ALA A 33 9.06 -6.01 -8.14
CA ALA A 33 9.72 -6.71 -7.04
C ALA A 33 10.96 -7.44 -7.59
N THR A 34 12.05 -7.46 -6.82
CA THR A 34 13.25 -8.25 -7.09
C THR A 34 13.64 -9.02 -5.83
N PRO A 35 13.79 -10.34 -5.86
CA PRO A 35 13.46 -11.23 -6.97
C PRO A 35 11.99 -11.11 -7.41
N THR A 36 11.71 -11.43 -8.67
CA THR A 36 10.33 -11.46 -9.17
C THR A 36 9.54 -12.59 -8.50
N GLY A 37 8.21 -12.54 -8.59
CA GLY A 37 7.38 -13.67 -8.16
C GLY A 37 7.85 -14.98 -8.78
N ASP A 38 7.77 -16.07 -8.01
CA ASP A 38 8.16 -17.43 -8.41
C ASP A 38 9.64 -17.59 -8.84
N SER A 39 10.52 -16.65 -8.47
CA SER A 39 11.96 -16.80 -8.72
C SER A 39 12.53 -18.03 -8.02
N VAL A 40 13.27 -18.84 -8.75
CA VAL A 40 14.03 -19.98 -8.22
C VAL A 40 15.51 -19.64 -8.07
N ASP A 41 16.24 -20.44 -7.29
CA ASP A 41 17.69 -20.33 -7.09
C ASP A 41 18.19 -18.95 -6.59
N ALA A 42 17.30 -18.19 -5.93
CA ALA A 42 17.69 -16.96 -5.27
C ALA A 42 18.67 -17.25 -4.12
N ALA A 43 19.67 -16.38 -3.94
CA ALA A 43 20.58 -16.49 -2.82
C ALA A 43 19.80 -16.42 -1.49
N ARG A 44 20.20 -17.23 -0.50
CA ARG A 44 19.54 -17.25 0.82
C ARG A 44 19.70 -15.95 1.63
N GLU A 45 20.57 -15.06 1.18
CA GLU A 45 20.79 -13.72 1.72
C GLU A 45 20.30 -12.65 0.74
N ALA A 46 19.58 -13.04 -0.32
CA ALA A 46 19.08 -12.12 -1.31
C ALA A 46 18.20 -11.07 -0.64
N GLN A 47 18.48 -9.81 -0.97
CA GLN A 47 17.61 -8.71 -0.61
C GLN A 47 16.32 -8.81 -1.42
N VAL A 48 15.20 -8.47 -0.79
CA VAL A 48 13.93 -8.26 -1.48
C VAL A 48 13.74 -6.77 -1.66
N VAL A 49 13.66 -6.33 -2.91
CA VAL A 49 13.51 -4.93 -3.30
C VAL A 49 12.13 -4.73 -3.91
N LEU A 50 11.33 -3.86 -3.32
CA LEU A 50 9.98 -3.49 -3.77
C LEU A 50 9.99 -2.04 -4.26
N THR A 51 9.54 -1.80 -5.48
CA THR A 51 9.35 -0.46 -6.04
C THR A 51 7.86 -0.14 -6.08
N PHE A 52 7.47 1.03 -5.60
CA PHE A 52 6.07 1.46 -5.48
C PHE A 52 5.72 2.53 -6.53
N SER A 53 4.42 2.67 -6.81
CA SER A 53 3.90 3.64 -7.78
C SER A 53 4.02 5.09 -7.32
N GLU A 54 4.19 5.31 -6.03
CA GLU A 54 4.18 6.61 -5.38
C GLU A 54 4.95 6.56 -4.05
N LYS A 55 5.19 7.74 -3.48
CA LYS A 55 5.91 7.87 -2.21
C LYS A 55 5.09 7.29 -1.06
N LEU A 56 5.76 6.54 -0.20
CA LEU A 56 5.19 6.03 1.05
C LEU A 56 5.54 6.97 2.20
N ASP A 57 4.72 6.97 3.25
CA ASP A 57 5.09 7.55 4.53
C ASP A 57 6.18 6.68 5.20
N PRO A 58 7.42 7.19 5.38
CA PRO A 58 8.53 6.39 5.91
C PRO A 58 8.25 5.82 7.31
N ALA A 59 7.46 6.51 8.14
CA ALA A 59 7.13 6.04 9.48
C ALA A 59 6.26 4.78 9.45
N SER A 60 5.42 4.63 8.42
CA SER A 60 4.49 3.51 8.25
C SER A 60 5.12 2.31 7.55
N VAL A 61 6.18 2.49 6.74
CA VAL A 61 6.79 1.42 5.94
C VAL A 61 7.30 0.27 6.79
N ALA A 62 7.99 0.58 7.90
CA ALA A 62 8.64 -0.42 8.74
C ALA A 62 7.64 -1.37 9.42
N GLU A 63 6.41 -0.93 9.67
CA GLU A 63 5.36 -1.73 10.30
C GLU A 63 4.49 -2.47 9.28
N ALA A 64 4.33 -1.90 8.08
CA ALA A 64 3.42 -2.39 7.06
C ALA A 64 3.98 -3.56 6.23
N ILE A 65 5.31 -3.68 6.11
CA ILE A 65 5.93 -4.66 5.22
C ILE A 65 6.62 -5.74 6.04
N LYS A 66 6.24 -7.00 5.77
CA LYS A 66 6.79 -8.19 6.42
C LYS A 66 7.30 -9.15 5.37
N LEU A 67 8.42 -9.79 5.68
CA LEU A 67 8.91 -10.93 4.91
C LEU A 67 8.56 -12.21 5.67
N GLU A 68 7.95 -13.16 4.97
CA GLU A 68 7.58 -14.46 5.51
C GLU A 68 8.21 -15.57 4.66
N SER A 69 8.61 -16.64 5.32
CA SER A 69 9.14 -17.85 4.70
C SER A 69 8.12 -18.97 4.85
N LEU A 70 7.87 -19.71 3.77
CA LEU A 70 7.00 -20.90 3.79
C LEU A 70 7.72 -22.16 4.34
N GLY A 71 8.97 -22.03 4.79
CA GLY A 71 9.71 -23.12 5.41
C GLY A 71 10.22 -24.18 4.43
N TYR A 72 10.78 -25.25 5.01
CA TYR A 72 11.26 -26.46 4.35
C TYR A 72 10.15 -27.54 4.46
N PRO A 73 10.02 -28.51 3.54
CA PRO A 73 8.90 -29.47 3.50
C PRO A 73 8.65 -30.29 4.78
N ASP A 74 9.55 -30.25 5.77
CA ASP A 74 9.40 -30.98 7.04
C ASP A 74 8.96 -30.12 8.26
N ALA A 75 8.73 -28.80 8.13
CA ALA A 75 7.97 -27.95 9.07
C ALA A 75 7.86 -26.45 8.64
N PRO A 76 6.80 -25.71 9.04
CA PRO A 76 5.38 -26.02 9.12
C PRO A 76 4.61 -25.48 7.88
N THR A 77 3.38 -25.94 7.66
CA THR A 77 2.45 -25.49 6.60
C THR A 77 2.03 -24.01 6.71
N GLU A 78 2.56 -23.27 7.67
CA GLU A 78 2.23 -21.88 7.97
C GLU A 78 3.43 -20.94 7.75
N PRO A 79 3.22 -19.76 7.15
CA PRO A 79 4.26 -18.75 6.98
C PRO A 79 4.97 -18.42 8.29
N GLN A 80 6.30 -18.43 8.28
CA GLN A 80 7.16 -18.04 9.40
C GLN A 80 7.72 -16.63 9.15
N PRO A 81 7.61 -15.70 10.12
CA PRO A 81 8.16 -14.37 9.96
C PRO A 81 9.69 -14.43 9.85
N VAL A 82 10.24 -13.65 8.93
CA VAL A 82 11.69 -13.46 8.76
C VAL A 82 12.08 -12.12 9.37
N ALA A 83 13.07 -12.13 10.26
CA ALA A 83 13.66 -10.90 10.77
C ALA A 83 14.42 -10.18 9.64
N VAL A 84 14.04 -8.93 9.36
CA VAL A 84 14.61 -8.11 8.30
C VAL A 84 14.98 -6.73 8.83
N THR A 85 15.99 -6.13 8.21
CA THR A 85 16.18 -4.67 8.23
C THR A 85 15.51 -4.09 6.99
N ALA A 86 14.60 -3.14 7.17
CA ALA A 86 13.91 -2.45 6.09
C ALA A 86 14.49 -1.04 5.90
N GLU A 87 14.83 -0.70 4.67
CA GLU A 87 15.29 0.63 4.28
C GLU A 87 14.36 1.20 3.20
N TYR A 88 13.92 2.45 3.38
CA TYR A 88 13.10 3.17 2.41
C TYR A 88 13.88 4.32 1.78
N THR A 89 13.80 4.44 0.45
CA THR A 89 14.30 5.57 -0.32
C THR A 89 13.24 6.05 -1.30
N ASP A 90 13.22 7.34 -1.63
CA ASP A 90 12.24 7.95 -2.55
C ASP A 90 12.87 8.67 -3.75
N ASP A 91 14.19 8.53 -3.92
CA ASP A 91 15.00 9.09 -5.01
C ASP A 91 15.95 8.00 -5.54
N PRO A 92 15.91 7.63 -6.84
CA PRO A 92 15.11 8.19 -7.93
C PRO A 92 13.66 7.70 -7.99
N VAL A 93 13.32 6.61 -7.29
CA VAL A 93 11.98 6.02 -7.24
C VAL A 93 11.66 5.46 -5.84
N PRO A 94 10.40 5.49 -5.39
CA PRO A 94 9.98 4.93 -4.10
C PRO A 94 10.31 3.44 -4.00
N THR A 95 11.25 3.10 -3.12
CA THR A 95 11.81 1.75 -3.00
C THR A 95 11.91 1.34 -1.54
N VAL A 96 11.52 0.10 -1.25
CA VAL A 96 11.78 -0.55 0.03
C VAL A 96 12.71 -1.73 -0.20
N THR A 97 13.84 -1.73 0.49
CA THR A 97 14.79 -2.84 0.49
C THR A 97 14.70 -3.58 1.81
N LEU A 98 14.35 -4.87 1.75
CA LEU A 98 14.33 -5.78 2.88
C LEU A 98 15.59 -6.65 2.84
N THR A 99 16.42 -6.52 3.86
CA THR A 99 17.62 -7.35 4.04
C THR A 99 17.37 -8.38 5.14
N PRO A 100 17.38 -9.69 4.84
CA PRO A 100 17.31 -10.73 5.86
C PRO A 100 18.44 -10.59 6.87
N GLN A 101 18.12 -10.62 8.17
CA GLN A 101 19.11 -10.54 9.24
C GLN A 101 19.88 -11.86 9.44
N ALA A 102 19.36 -12.94 8.86
CA ALA A 102 20.00 -14.25 8.82
C ALA A 102 19.68 -14.95 7.49
N LYS A 103 20.47 -15.96 7.13
CA LYS A 103 20.22 -16.80 5.95
C LYS A 103 18.82 -17.42 6.02
N LEU A 104 18.01 -17.19 4.99
CA LEU A 104 16.69 -17.81 4.82
C LEU A 104 16.83 -19.34 4.78
N PRO A 105 15.83 -20.13 5.22
CA PRO A 105 15.87 -21.59 5.01
C PRO A 105 15.82 -21.92 3.51
N PHE A 106 16.22 -23.14 3.15
CA PHE A 106 15.99 -23.62 1.79
C PHE A 106 14.50 -23.85 1.55
N SER A 107 14.05 -23.51 0.34
CA SER A 107 12.78 -23.94 -0.23
C SER A 107 13.08 -25.06 -1.23
N THR A 108 12.26 -26.11 -1.28
CA THR A 108 12.41 -27.25 -2.21
C THR A 108 11.31 -27.26 -3.24
#